data_AF-D5ABT1-F1
#
_entry.id   AF-D5ABT1-F1
#
_cell.length_a   1.000
_cell.length_b   1.000
_cell.length_c   1.000
_cell.angle_alpha   90.00
_cell.angle_beta   90.00
_cell.angle_gamma   90.00
#
_symmetry.space_group_name_H-M   'P 1'
#
loop_
_entity.id
_entity.type
_entity.pdbx_description
1 polymer ?
#
loop_
_entity_poly.entity_id
_entity_poly.type
_entity_poly.pdbx_seq_one_letter_code
_entity_poly.pdbx_strand_id
1 'polypeptide(L)'
;MYAPNRKVAGLLLQRLLFYFPPDSSKTLSSYVIGDTSILGEIGVNSMKDVESLTAPPELKSESNSATFPGGIDYFICTRPGKGPILFRNEDQALLNPKTGFPL
;
A
#
# COMPACT_ATOMS: atom_id res chain seq x y z
N MET A 1 -9.23 4.41 -4.31
CA MET A 1 -8.95 4.77 -5.72
C MET A 1 -8.89 3.49 -6.54
N TYR A 2 -9.36 3.52 -7.79
CA TYR A 2 -9.27 2.37 -8.70
C TYR A 2 -8.37 2.74 -9.87
N ALA A 3 -7.36 1.92 -10.14
CA ALA A 3 -6.48 2.09 -11.29
C ALA A 3 -6.89 1.10 -12.39
N PRO A 4 -7.02 1.54 -13.65
CA PRO A 4 -7.52 0.71 -14.74
C PRO A 4 -6.57 -0.44 -15.11
N ASN A 5 -5.28 -0.29 -14.82
CA ASN A 5 -4.28 -1.33 -15.03
C ASN A 5 -3.12 -1.14 -14.06
N ARG A 6 -2.25 -2.15 -14.02
CA ARG A 6 -1.12 -2.22 -13.10
C ARG A 6 -0.10 -1.09 -13.29
N LYS A 7 0.18 -0.70 -14.53
CA LYS A 7 1.11 0.41 -14.83
C LYS A 7 0.58 1.74 -14.27
N VAL A 8 -0.70 2.00 -14.45
CA VAL A 8 -1.36 3.20 -13.89
C VAL A 8 -1.40 3.14 -12.37
N ALA A 9 -1.62 1.96 -11.79
CA ALA A 9 -1.59 1.75 -10.34
C ALA A 9 -0.21 2.09 -9.75
N GLY A 10 0.88 1.69 -10.42
CA GLY A 10 2.24 2.03 -10.01
C GLY A 10 2.48 3.54 -10.03
N LEU A 11 2.18 4.21 -11.16
CA LEU A 11 2.32 5.66 -11.28
C LEU A 11 1.45 6.41 -10.25
N LEU A 12 0.24 5.93 -9.99
CA LEU A 12 -0.64 6.49 -8.96
C LEU A 12 -0.01 6.34 -7.57
N LEU A 13 0.48 5.14 -7.23
CA LEU A 13 1.12 4.88 -5.95
C LEU A 13 2.37 5.76 -5.76
N GLN A 14 3.20 5.91 -6.80
CA GLN A 14 4.37 6.79 -6.78
C GLN A 14 3.98 8.24 -6.45
N ARG A 15 2.93 8.78 -7.11
CA ARG A 15 2.42 10.12 -6.81
C ARG A 15 1.89 10.22 -5.38
N LEU A 16 1.16 9.21 -4.91
CA LEU A 16 0.62 9.19 -3.55
C LEU A 16 1.72 9.16 -2.50
N LEU A 17 2.78 8.37 -2.71
CA LEU A 17 3.95 8.32 -1.84
C LEU A 17 4.71 9.65 -1.80
N PHE A 18 4.76 10.38 -2.92
CA PHE A 18 5.32 11.72 -2.96
C PHE A 18 4.50 12.71 -2.11
N TYR A 19 3.18 12.75 -2.29
CA TYR A 19 2.31 13.69 -1.55
C TYR A 19 2.13 13.32 -0.09
N PHE A 20 2.05 12.02 0.22
CA PHE A 20 1.82 11.49 1.55
C PHE A 20 2.98 10.55 1.91
N PRO A 21 4.17 11.10 2.19
CA PRO A 21 5.25 10.26 2.66
C PRO A 21 4.89 9.69 4.04
N PRO A 22 5.32 8.46 4.33
CA PRO A 22 5.20 7.90 5.68
C PRO A 22 5.93 8.79 6.70
N ASP A 23 5.44 8.77 7.94
CA ASP A 23 6.19 9.35 9.05
C ASP A 23 7.47 8.53 9.34
N SER A 24 8.45 9.19 9.93
CA SER A 24 9.78 8.65 10.29
C SER A 24 9.74 7.37 11.15
N SER A 25 8.61 7.13 11.83
CA SER A 25 8.35 5.95 12.66
C SER A 25 7.94 4.70 11.87
N LYS A 26 7.56 4.83 10.59
CA LYS A 26 6.99 3.73 9.80
C LYS A 26 8.00 3.14 8.82
N THR A 27 7.88 1.84 8.58
CA THR A 27 8.62 1.13 7.54
C THR A 27 7.80 1.03 6.26
N LEU A 28 8.46 0.96 5.10
CA LEU A 28 7.77 0.79 3.81
C LEU A 28 6.86 -0.45 3.80
N SER A 29 7.28 -1.54 4.43
CA SER A 29 6.49 -2.79 4.55
C SER A 29 5.25 -2.66 5.44
N SER A 30 5.28 -1.79 6.45
CA SER A 30 4.07 -1.46 7.24
C SER A 30 3.19 -0.42 6.55
N TYR A 31 3.78 0.38 5.66
CA TYR A 31 3.10 1.50 5.02
C TYR A 31 2.37 1.10 3.74
N VAL A 32 2.87 0.12 2.99
CA VAL A 32 2.22 -0.42 1.80
C VAL A 32 2.06 -1.92 1.98
N ILE A 33 0.81 -2.37 2.09
CA ILE A 33 0.46 -3.77 2.35
C ILE A 33 -0.39 -4.37 1.21
N GLY A 34 -0.47 -5.70 1.16
CA GLY A 34 -1.16 -6.44 0.09
C GLY A 34 -0.21 -6.78 -1.06
N ASP A 35 -0.53 -6.34 -2.28
CA ASP A 35 0.30 -6.56 -3.46
C ASP A 35 1.51 -5.60 -3.48
N THR A 36 2.55 -5.92 -2.73
CA THR A 36 3.78 -5.13 -2.61
C THR A 36 4.66 -5.18 -3.85
N SER A 37 4.44 -6.15 -4.76
CA SER A 37 5.24 -6.29 -5.98
C SER A 37 5.15 -5.07 -6.91
N ILE A 38 4.12 -4.25 -6.76
CA ILE A 38 3.92 -3.01 -7.51
C ILE A 38 4.97 -1.94 -7.18
N LEU A 39 5.56 -1.97 -5.98
CA LEU A 39 6.62 -1.05 -5.55
C LEU A 39 7.91 -1.26 -6.34
N GLY A 40 8.28 -2.53 -6.59
CA GLY A 40 9.45 -2.86 -7.39
C GLY A 40 9.34 -2.38 -8.84
N GLU A 41 8.13 -2.35 -9.41
CA GLU A 41 7.89 -1.87 -10.77
C GLU A 41 8.06 -0.36 -10.94
N ILE A 42 7.92 0.41 -9.86
CA ILE A 42 8.18 1.84 -9.84
C ILE A 42 9.55 2.19 -9.26
N GLY A 43 10.39 1.18 -9.01
CA GLY A 43 11.75 1.36 -8.49
C GLY A 43 11.82 1.81 -7.03
N VAL A 44 10.74 1.65 -6.25
CA VAL A 44 10.71 1.99 -4.83
C VAL A 44 10.95 0.73 -4.01
N ASN A 45 12.13 0.59 -3.42
CA ASN A 45 12.50 -0.58 -2.62
C ASN A 45 12.72 -0.24 -1.14
N SER A 46 12.94 1.03 -0.84
CA SER A 46 13.28 1.53 0.48
C SER A 46 12.65 2.89 0.77
N MET A 47 12.67 3.30 2.04
CA MET A 47 12.21 4.64 2.45
C MET A 47 13.00 5.77 1.78
N LYS A 48 14.30 5.53 1.51
CA LYS A 48 15.14 6.49 0.79
C LYS A 48 14.63 6.76 -0.63
N ASP A 49 14.11 5.72 -1.27
CA ASP A 49 13.56 5.86 -2.62
C ASP A 49 12.32 6.74 -2.61
N VAL A 50 11.48 6.61 -1.57
CA VAL A 50 10.30 7.46 -1.34
C VAL A 50 10.68 8.92 -1.14
N GLU A 51 11.71 9.20 -0.33
CA GLU A 51 12.22 10.55 -0.09
C GLU A 51 12.85 11.17 -1.35
N SER A 52 13.42 10.34 -2.22
CA SER A 52 14.04 10.77 -3.48
C SER A 52 13.07 10.89 -4.66
N LEU A 53 11.77 10.64 -4.45
CA LEU A 53 10.78 10.70 -5.51
C LEU A 53 10.71 12.11 -6.11
N THR A 54 10.77 12.17 -7.43
CA THR A 54 10.64 13.42 -8.16
C THR A 54 9.20 13.91 -8.13
N ALA A 55 9.03 15.23 -8.10
CA ALA A 55 7.71 15.85 -8.15
C ALA A 55 6.92 15.40 -9.40
N PRO A 56 5.63 15.06 -9.26
CA PRO A 56 4.79 14.66 -10.40
C PRO A 56 4.70 15.76 -11.47
N PRO A 57 4.61 15.40 -12.77
CA PRO A 57 4.59 16.37 -13.87
C PRO A 57 3.36 17.28 -13.90
N GLU A 58 2.29 16.92 -13.17
CA GLU A 58 1.12 17.78 -12.96
C GLU A 58 1.48 19.03 -12.15
N LEU A 59 2.55 18.97 -11.36
CA LEU A 59 3.02 20.05 -10.50
C LEU A 59 3.92 21.03 -11.25
N LYS A 60 3.45 21.53 -12.40
CA LYS A 60 4.10 22.65 -13.10
C LYS A 60 3.58 23.96 -12.51
N SER A 61 4.44 24.69 -11.80
CA SER A 61 4.35 26.15 -11.53
C SER A 61 4.03 26.65 -10.12
N GLU A 62 3.89 25.81 -9.08
CA GLU A 62 3.76 26.37 -7.72
C GLU A 62 4.92 25.92 -6.82
N SER A 63 5.66 26.92 -6.35
CA SER A 63 6.90 26.86 -5.57
C SER A 63 6.77 26.20 -4.19
N ASN A 64 5.64 25.57 -3.88
CA ASN A 64 5.38 24.87 -2.62
C ASN A 64 4.42 23.70 -2.87
N SER A 65 4.90 22.56 -3.40
CA SER A 65 4.15 21.32 -3.22
C SER A 65 4.16 20.96 -1.74
N ALA A 66 3.04 21.19 -1.05
CA ALA A 66 2.87 20.70 0.30
C ALA A 66 2.84 19.17 0.26
N THR A 67 3.91 18.54 0.73
CA THR A 67 3.88 17.15 1.17
C THR A 67 3.17 17.11 2.52
N PHE A 68 2.45 16.05 2.80
CA PHE A 68 1.73 15.83 4.07
C PHE A 68 2.26 14.57 4.75
N PRO A 69 3.48 14.61 5.33
CA PRO A 69 4.04 13.47 6.05
C PRO A 69 3.09 12.97 7.13
N GLY A 70 2.88 11.65 7.19
CA GLY A 70 2.00 11.03 8.18
C GLY A 70 0.50 11.34 8.01
N GLY A 71 0.09 12.05 6.94
CA GLY A 71 -1.33 12.33 6.66
C GLY A 71 -2.14 11.09 6.27
N ILE A 72 -1.46 9.99 5.91
CA ILE A 72 -2.07 8.69 5.63
C ILE A 72 -1.38 7.65 6.50
N ASP A 73 -2.16 6.70 7.03
CA ASP A 73 -1.63 5.67 7.90
C ASP A 73 -0.89 4.56 7.17
N TYR A 74 -1.50 4.03 6.11
CA TYR A 74 -0.96 3.02 5.21
C TYR A 74 -1.82 2.93 3.94
N PHE A 75 -1.28 2.28 2.91
CA PHE A 75 -1.96 1.93 1.67
C PHE A 75 -2.16 0.41 1.59
N ILE A 76 -3.32 -0.01 1.11
CA ILE A 76 -3.58 -1.40 0.74
C ILE A 76 -3.65 -1.48 -0.80
N CYS A 77 -2.74 -2.23 -1.40
CA CYS A 77 -2.81 -2.58 -2.81
C CYS A 77 -3.46 -3.96 -2.96
N THR A 78 -4.60 -4.04 -3.65
CA THR A 78 -5.33 -5.30 -3.85
C THR A 78 -5.89 -5.41 -5.26
N ARG A 79 -6.38 -6.59 -5.61
CA ARG A 79 -6.94 -6.93 -6.93
C ARG A 79 -8.37 -7.46 -6.77
N PRO A 80 -9.21 -7.40 -7.81
CA PRO A 80 -10.52 -8.04 -7.80
C PRO A 80 -10.43 -9.49 -7.32
N GLY A 81 -11.22 -9.81 -6.29
CA GLY A 81 -11.20 -11.12 -5.63
C GLY A 81 -12.10 -12.15 -6.31
N LYS A 82 -11.94 -13.41 -5.90
CA LYS A 82 -12.72 -14.56 -6.42
C LYS A 82 -14.04 -14.83 -5.68
N GLY A 83 -14.33 -14.05 -4.64
CA GLY A 83 -15.48 -14.28 -3.75
C GLY A 83 -15.14 -15.19 -2.55
N PRO A 84 -16.16 -15.62 -1.78
CA PRO A 84 -15.96 -16.43 -0.58
C PRO A 84 -15.50 -17.85 -0.95
N ILE A 85 -14.64 -18.42 -0.10
CA ILE A 85 -14.16 -19.79 -0.21
C ILE A 85 -14.34 -20.52 1.13
N LEU A 86 -14.73 -21.79 1.07
CA LEU A 86 -14.81 -22.63 2.25
C LEU A 86 -13.43 -23.23 2.54
N PHE A 87 -12.85 -22.83 3.67
CA PHE A 87 -11.67 -23.50 4.21
C PHE A 87 -12.11 -24.81 4.89
N ARG A 88 -11.64 -25.94 4.37
CA ARG A 88 -11.94 -27.27 4.93
C ARG A 88 -10.90 -27.74 5.95
N ASN A 89 -9.77 -27.05 6.05
CA ASN A 89 -8.74 -27.37 7.03
C ASN A 89 -9.13 -26.78 8.39
N GLU A 90 -9.19 -27.63 9.42
CA GLU A 90 -9.48 -27.21 10.80
C GLU A 90 -8.39 -26.32 11.39
N ASP A 91 -7.14 -26.36 10.88
CA ASP A 91 -6.07 -25.44 11.31
C ASP A 91 -6.39 -23.96 11.00
N GLN A 92 -7.34 -23.72 10.10
CA GLN A 92 -7.80 -22.39 9.72
C GLN A 92 -9.12 -22.01 10.43
N ALA A 93 -9.64 -22.89 11.29
CA ALA A 93 -10.75 -22.54 12.16
C ALA A 93 -10.31 -21.46 13.13
N LEU A 94 -11.20 -20.53 13.46
CA LEU A 94 -10.93 -19.49 14.44
C LEU A 94 -11.40 -19.88 15.85
N LEU A 95 -12.12 -20.99 15.97
CA LEU A 95 -12.72 -21.47 17.20
C LEU A 95 -12.20 -22.87 17.52
N ASN A 96 -11.95 -23.12 18.80
CA ASN A 96 -11.63 -24.43 19.31
C ASN A 96 -12.85 -25.36 19.14
N PRO A 97 -12.71 -26.52 18.46
CA PRO A 97 -13.85 -27.38 18.15
C PRO A 97 -14.46 -28.04 19.40
N LYS A 98 -13.72 -28.11 20.52
CA LYS A 98 -14.20 -28.72 21.76
C LYS A 98 -14.92 -27.72 22.66
N THR A 99 -14.43 -26.48 22.73
CA THR A 99 -14.95 -25.48 23.68
C THR A 99 -15.83 -24.43 23.02
N GLY A 100 -15.74 -24.24 21.70
CA GLY A 100 -16.45 -23.21 20.95
C GLY A 100 -15.93 -21.79 21.17
N PHE A 101 -14.84 -21.62 21.93
CA PHE A 101 -14.19 -20.32 22.16
C PHE A 101 -13.08 -20.08 21.13
N PRO A 102 -12.63 -18.82 20.96
CA PRO A 102 -11.46 -18.52 20.15
C PRO A 102 -10.28 -19.45 20.48
N LEU A 103 -9.59 -19.91 19.44
CA LEU A 103 -8.36 -20.71 19.58
C LEU A 103 -7.28 -19.97 20.39
#